data_AF-A0AAU5AAJ2-F1
#
_entry.id   AF-A0AAU5AAJ2-F1
#
_cell.length_a   1.000
_cell.length_b   1.000
_cell.length_c   1.000
_cell.angle_alpha   90.00
_cell.angle_beta   90.00
_cell.angle_gamma   90.00
#
_symmetry.space_group_name_H-M   'P 1'
#
loop_
_entity.id
_entity.type
_entity.pdbx_description
1 polymer ?
#
loop_
_entity_poly.entity_id
_entity_poly.type
_entity_poly.pdbx_seq_one_letter_code
_entity_poly.pdbx_strand_id
1 'polypeptide(L)' 'MWIALLQQGGRPDAAAALLAKHWDLNPEYMQSDFSLWIEELRAAGLLQIIA' A
#
# COMPACT_ATOMS: atom_id res chain seq x y z
N MET A 1 -5.88 4.27 0.96
CA MET A 1 -4.60 3.54 1.02
C MET A 1 -4.13 3.29 2.45
N TRP A 2 -3.93 4.32 3.28
CA TRP A 2 -3.49 4.16 4.69
C TRP A 2 -4.35 3.20 5.53
N ILE A 3 -5.67 3.32 5.48
CA ILE A 3 -6.57 2.42 6.22
C ILE A 3 -6.40 0.96 5.76
N ALA A 4 -6.27 0.71 4.45
CA ALA A 4 -6.04 -0.63 3.92
C ALA A 4 -4.69 -1.20 4.39
N LEU A 5 -3.64 -0.37 4.45
CA LEU A 5 -2.34 -0.78 4.98
C LEU A 5 -2.46 -1.26 6.45
N LEU A 6 -3.16 -0.48 7.28
CA LEU A 6 -3.39 -0.85 8.69
C LEU A 6 -4.24 -2.12 8.82
N GLN A 7 -5.32 -2.23 8.06
CA GLN A 7 -6.20 -3.42 8.05
C GLN A 7 -5.45 -4.69 7.66
N GLN A 8 -4.42 -4.57 6.82
CA GLN A 8 -3.59 -5.70 6.38
C GLN A 8 -2.34 -5.93 7.24
N GLY A 9 -2.25 -5.27 8.41
CA GLY A 9 -1.15 -5.44 9.34
C GLY A 9 0.18 -4.91 8.80
N GLY A 10 0.14 -3.83 8.01
CA GLY A 10 1.32 -3.22 7.41
C GLY A 10 1.87 -3.97 6.20
N ARG A 11 1.15 -4.96 5.65
CA ARG A 11 1.58 -5.72 4.46
C ARG A 11 1.17 -4.98 3.17
N PRO A 12 2.11 -4.37 2.43
CA PRO A 12 1.77 -3.53 1.28
C PRO A 12 1.10 -4.31 0.15
N ASP A 13 1.59 -5.52 -0.16
CA ASP A 13 1.04 -6.36 -1.22
C ASP A 13 -0.42 -6.74 -0.97
N ALA A 14 -0.73 -7.13 0.28
CA ALA A 14 -2.09 -7.48 0.69
C ALA A 14 -3.02 -6.25 0.66
N ALA A 15 -2.51 -5.07 1.02
CA ALA A 15 -3.27 -3.83 0.97
C ALA A 15 -3.54 -3.38 -0.47
N ALA A 16 -2.56 -3.48 -1.36
CA ALA A 16 -2.71 -3.18 -2.78
C ALA A 16 -3.75 -4.12 -3.45
N ALA A 17 -3.67 -5.43 -3.16
CA ALA A 17 -4.63 -6.41 -3.67
C ALA A 17 -6.07 -6.13 -3.18
N LEU A 18 -6.23 -5.76 -1.90
CA LEU A 18 -7.53 -5.37 -1.35
C LEU A 18 -8.10 -4.14 -2.07
N LEU A 19 -7.27 -3.13 -2.31
CA LEU A 19 -7.69 -1.89 -2.97
C LEU A 19 -8.01 -2.08 -4.44
N ALA A 20 -7.22 -2.88 -5.16
CA ALA A 20 -7.48 -3.22 -6.55
C ALA A 20 -8.88 -3.83 -6.71
N LYS A 21 -9.23 -4.78 -5.83
CA LYS A 21 -10.57 -5.38 -5.79
C LYS A 21 -11.66 -4.38 -5.39
N HIS A 22 -11.42 -3.56 -4.37
CA HIS A 22 -12.44 -2.67 -3.82
C HIS A 22 -12.76 -1.49 -4.75
N TRP A 23 -11.78 -1.03 -5.50
CA TRP A 23 -11.91 0.08 -6.44
C TRP A 23 -12.08 -0.35 -7.90
N ASP A 24 -12.16 -1.66 -8.16
CA ASP A 24 -12.26 -2.23 -9.50
C ASP A 24 -11.15 -1.72 -10.44
N LEU A 25 -9.92 -1.72 -9.94
CA LEU A 25 -8.72 -1.29 -10.65
C LEU A 25 -7.88 -2.48 -11.11
N ASN A 26 -7.08 -2.26 -12.15
CA ASN A 26 -6.06 -3.23 -12.57
C ASN A 26 -5.10 -3.51 -11.39
N PRO A 27 -4.90 -4.78 -10.99
CA PRO A 27 -4.06 -5.12 -9.85
C PRO A 27 -2.59 -4.72 -9.98
N GLU A 28 -2.00 -4.84 -11.18
CA GLU A 28 -0.60 -4.50 -11.42
C GLU A 28 -0.37 -2.98 -11.31
N TYR A 29 -1.31 -2.20 -11.81
CA TYR A 29 -1.28 -0.75 -11.68
C TYR A 29 -1.46 -0.32 -10.23
N MET A 30 -2.42 -0.91 -9.51
CA MET A 30 -2.62 -0.64 -8.09
C MET A 30 -1.40 -1.03 -7.27
N GLN A 31 -0.72 -2.13 -7.59
CA GLN A 31 0.50 -2.54 -6.89
C GLN A 31 1.64 -1.55 -7.12
N SER A 32 1.82 -1.10 -8.36
CA SER A 32 2.85 -0.12 -8.73
C SER A 32 2.61 1.23 -8.03
N ASP A 33 1.37 1.73 -8.10
CA ASP A 33 0.95 2.97 -7.45
C ASP A 33 1.10 2.90 -5.92
N PHE A 34 0.66 1.79 -5.31
CA PHE A 34 0.78 1.60 -3.87
C PHE A 34 2.24 1.50 -3.41
N SER A 35 3.11 0.89 -4.21
CA SER A 35 4.54 0.78 -3.92
C SER A 35 5.20 2.16 -3.91
N LEU A 36 4.92 2.98 -4.93
CA LEU A 36 5.39 4.37 -4.98
C LEU A 36 4.90 5.17 -3.77
N TRP A 37 3.62 5.07 -3.43
CA TRP A 37 3.06 5.74 -2.25
C TRP A 37 3.75 5.33 -0.93
N ILE A 38 4.14 4.05 -0.78
CA ILE A 38 4.92 3.60 0.39
C ILE A 38 6.33 4.21 0.40
N GLU A 39 6.99 4.30 -0.75
CA GLU A 39 8.31 4.92 -0.88
C GLU A 39 8.27 6.40 -0.50
N GLU A 40 7.27 7.14 -0.96
CA GLU A 40 7.07 8.55 -0.62
C GLU A 40 6.84 8.75 0.88
N LEU A 41 6.01 7.91 1.51
CA LEU A 41 5.78 7.97 2.95
C LEU A 41 7.04 7.65 3.76
N ARG A 42 7.86 6.70 3.29
CA ARG A 42 9.15 6.40 3.90
C ARG A 42 10.10 7.58 3.77
N ALA A 43 10.20 8.17 2.58
CA ALA A 43 11.04 9.34 2.33
C ALA A 43 10.63 10.54 3.19
N ALA A 44 9.33 10.69 3.46
CA ALA A 44 8.78 11.69 4.36
C ALA A 44 8.94 11.36 5.86
N GLY A 45 9.48 10.19 6.22
CA GLY A 45 9.63 9.76 7.61
C GLY A 45 8.33 9.34 8.31
N LEU A 46 7.26 9.10 7.54
CA LEU A 46 5.92 8.73 8.05
C LEU A 46 5.74 7.22 8.23
N LEU A 47 6.62 6.40 7.64
CA LEU A 47 6.67 4.95 7.79
C LEU A 47 8.06 4.49 8.22
N GLN A 48 8.10 3.54 9.14
CA GLN A 48 9.32 2.83 9.53
C GLN A 48 9.11 1.32 9.36
N ILE A 49 10.14 0.62 8.86
CA ILE A 49 10.16 -0.84 8.93
C ILE A 49 10.63 -1.20 10.33
N ILE A 50 9.80 -1.92 11.07
CA ILE A 50 10.21 -2.56 12.31
C ILE A 50 10.66 -3.96 11.90
N ALA A 51 11.97 -4.23 12.00
CA ALA A 51 12.59 -5.52 11.71
C ALA A 51 12.39 -6.50 12.86
#